data_AF-A0A971RS06-F1
#
_entry.id   AF-A0A971RS06-F1
#
_cell.length_a   1.000
_cell.length_b   1.000
_cell.length_c   1.000
_cell.angle_alpha   90.00
_cell.angle_beta   90.00
_cell.angle_gamma   90.00
#
_symmetry.space_group_name_H-M   'P 1'
#
loop_
_entity.id
_entity.type
_entity.pdbx_description
1 polymer ?
#
loop_
_entity_poly.entity_id
_entity_poly.type
_entity_poly.pdbx_seq_one_letter_code
_entity_poly.pdbx_strand_id
1 'polypeptide(L)'
;RLAASINGMPHGAGALQNGFPGHHCLHFWQSTTHTKNKPDAAHQVMVHKAAGMLHEYLAQLEPAELQVAMLEMAGQGETAILRLGIRNPSAGTDPVPPVKQIKNIKIWDQRLVEEGADCCIAEYKVSVYFHGDAKEYRKKVTVTSRYDSQLERWLLEPDFISQLVR
;
A
#
# COMPACT_ATOMS: atom_id res chain seq x y z
N ARG A 1 21.80 -2.51 16.00
CA ARG A 1 20.80 -1.44 15.75
C ARG A 1 19.51 -2.13 15.34
N LEU A 2 18.33 -1.67 15.81
CA LEU A 2 17.02 -2.23 15.45
C LEU A 2 16.23 -1.17 14.67
N ALA A 3 15.67 -1.53 13.51
CA ALA A 3 14.82 -0.64 12.73
C ALA A 3 13.38 -0.74 13.22
N ALA A 4 12.70 0.40 13.28
CA ALA A 4 11.29 0.49 13.61
C ALA A 4 10.64 1.63 12.81
N SER A 5 9.34 1.51 12.54
CA SER A 5 8.56 2.55 11.87
C SER A 5 7.27 2.85 12.61
N ILE A 6 6.90 4.12 12.66
CA ILE A 6 5.56 4.55 13.04
C ILE A 6 4.74 4.69 11.76
N ASN A 7 3.62 3.98 11.65
CA ASN A 7 2.75 4.02 10.47
C ASN A 7 1.47 4.85 10.74
N GLY A 8 1.18 5.80 9.85
CA GLY A 8 -0.08 6.55 9.83
C GLY A 8 -0.28 7.57 10.96
N MET A 9 -1.47 8.18 10.97
CA MET A 9 -1.98 9.01 12.06
C MET A 9 -2.50 8.11 13.21
N PRO A 10 -2.45 8.58 14.47
CA PRO A 10 -2.99 7.84 15.60
C PRO A 10 -4.41 7.35 15.33
N HIS A 11 -4.65 6.07 15.57
CA HIS A 11 -5.96 5.44 15.40
C HIS A 11 -6.24 4.47 16.56
N GLY A 12 -7.49 4.02 16.69
CA GLY A 12 -7.98 3.25 17.84
C GLY A 12 -8.67 4.13 18.89
N ALA A 13 -9.50 3.52 19.74
CA ALA A 13 -10.09 4.21 20.88
C ALA A 13 -8.96 4.59 21.85
N GLY A 14 -8.63 5.88 21.92
CA GLY A 14 -7.62 6.37 22.85
C GLY A 14 -8.03 6.04 24.29
N ALA A 15 -7.20 5.32 25.02
CA ALA A 15 -7.47 4.97 26.42
C ALA A 15 -7.20 6.15 27.39
N LEU A 16 -6.56 7.22 26.91
CA LEU A 16 -6.01 8.29 27.74
C LEU A 16 -6.49 9.67 27.26
N GLN A 17 -6.83 10.57 28.19
CA GLN A 17 -7.13 11.98 27.93
C GLN A 17 -5.83 12.81 27.92
N ASN A 18 -4.93 12.54 26.96
CA ASN A 18 -3.64 13.24 26.83
C ASN A 18 -3.62 14.29 25.70
N GLY A 19 -4.78 14.61 25.10
CA GLY A 19 -4.86 15.49 23.94
C GLY A 19 -4.47 14.84 22.60
N PHE A 20 -4.16 13.53 22.60
CA PHE A 20 -3.82 12.74 21.41
C PHE A 20 -4.76 11.54 21.28
N PRO A 21 -5.93 11.68 20.63
CA PRO A 21 -6.88 10.58 20.49
C PRO A 21 -6.32 9.46 19.60
N GLY A 22 -6.13 8.27 20.19
CA GLY A 22 -5.62 7.07 19.54
C GLY A 22 -4.28 6.61 20.11
N HIS A 23 -3.60 5.68 19.43
CA HIS A 23 -2.22 5.30 19.72
C HIS A 23 -1.37 5.31 18.45
N HIS A 24 -0.06 5.50 18.61
CA HIS A 24 0.92 5.31 17.54
C HIS A 24 1.44 3.90 17.62
N CYS A 25 1.31 3.14 16.55
CA CYS A 25 1.91 1.81 16.47
C CYS A 25 3.38 1.96 16.07
N LEU A 26 4.28 1.50 16.92
CA LEU A 26 5.69 1.31 16.56
C LEU A 26 5.86 -0.13 16.09
N HIS A 27 6.16 -0.32 14.82
CA HIS A 27 6.35 -1.63 14.21
C HIS A 27 7.83 -1.95 14.10
N PHE A 28 8.21 -3.18 14.46
CA PHE A 28 9.53 -3.74 14.26
C PHE A 28 9.49 -4.81 13.15
N TRP A 29 10.66 -5.30 12.76
CA TRP A 29 10.79 -6.47 11.88
C TRP A 29 9.90 -7.62 12.37
N GLN A 30 9.10 -8.20 11.47
CA GLN A 30 8.12 -9.27 11.73
C GLN A 30 6.95 -8.94 12.68
N SER A 31 6.74 -7.67 13.06
CA SER A 31 5.54 -7.28 13.81
C SER A 31 4.27 -7.58 13.01
N THR A 32 3.28 -8.18 13.66
CA THR A 32 1.94 -8.44 13.12
C THR A 32 0.97 -7.34 13.57
N THR A 33 -0.16 -7.19 12.86
CA THR A 33 -1.24 -6.31 13.33
C THR A 33 -2.08 -7.00 14.41
N HIS A 34 -2.83 -6.23 15.21
CA HIS A 34 -3.67 -6.74 16.30
C HIS A 34 -4.69 -7.82 15.88
N THR A 35 -5.01 -7.94 14.59
CA THR A 35 -6.09 -8.80 14.07
C THR A 35 -5.64 -9.85 13.06
N LYS A 36 -4.37 -9.86 12.62
CA LYS A 36 -3.88 -10.83 11.63
C LYS A 36 -2.59 -11.51 12.11
N ASN A 37 -2.53 -12.83 11.97
CA ASN A 37 -1.34 -13.65 12.28
C ASN A 37 -0.25 -13.60 11.19
N LYS A 38 -0.43 -12.82 10.13
CA LYS A 38 0.58 -12.62 9.08
C LYS A 38 1.19 -11.22 9.22
N PRO A 39 2.51 -11.08 9.10
CA PRO A 39 3.16 -9.78 8.98
C PRO A 39 2.49 -8.98 7.86
N ASP A 40 2.19 -7.73 8.15
CA ASP A 40 1.55 -6.86 7.18
C ASP A 40 2.61 -6.27 6.25
N ALA A 41 2.59 -6.69 4.98
CA ALA A 41 3.59 -6.31 4.00
C ALA A 41 3.76 -4.79 3.89
N ALA A 42 2.67 -4.03 4.02
CA ALA A 42 2.69 -2.57 3.97
C ALA A 42 3.35 -1.94 5.20
N HIS A 43 3.17 -2.53 6.39
CA HIS A 43 3.89 -2.09 7.58
C HIS A 43 5.39 -2.40 7.47
N GLN A 44 5.75 -3.55 6.91
CA GLN A 44 7.15 -3.93 6.70
C GLN A 44 7.83 -3.07 5.63
N VAL A 45 7.11 -2.55 4.63
CA VAL A 45 7.64 -1.53 3.69
C VAL A 45 8.27 -0.35 4.44
N MET A 46 7.58 0.18 5.45
CA MET A 46 8.06 1.34 6.22
C MET A 46 9.22 0.99 7.15
N VAL A 47 9.25 -0.23 7.71
CA VAL A 47 10.40 -0.74 8.49
C VAL A 47 11.64 -0.87 7.60
N HIS A 48 11.50 -1.46 6.41
CA HIS A 48 12.59 -1.60 5.45
C HIS A 48 13.06 -0.26 4.89
N LYS A 49 12.16 0.70 4.66
CA LYS A 49 12.50 2.09 4.35
C LYS A 49 13.38 2.71 5.43
N ALA A 50 13.00 2.58 6.70
CA ALA A 50 13.79 3.09 7.83
C ALA A 50 15.15 2.39 7.96
N ALA A 51 15.24 1.12 7.56
CA ALA A 51 16.48 0.35 7.55
C ALA A 51 17.39 0.61 6.34
N GLY A 52 16.92 1.38 5.34
CA GLY A 52 17.65 1.59 4.07
C GLY A 52 17.61 0.38 3.13
N MET A 53 16.70 -0.58 3.34
CA MET A 53 16.58 -1.84 2.60
C MET A 53 15.28 -1.92 1.78
N LEU A 54 14.72 -0.77 1.40
CA LEU A 54 13.41 -0.68 0.75
C LEU A 54 13.39 -1.39 -0.60
N HIS A 55 14.42 -1.19 -1.42
CA HIS A 55 14.45 -1.71 -2.78
C HIS A 55 14.56 -3.24 -2.79
N GLU A 56 15.43 -3.77 -1.92
CA GLU A 56 15.63 -5.21 -1.73
C GLU A 56 14.36 -5.88 -1.22
N TYR A 57 13.67 -5.25 -0.27
CA TYR A 57 12.41 -5.77 0.25
C TYR A 57 11.30 -5.79 -0.80
N LEU A 58 11.09 -4.66 -1.52
CA LEU A 58 10.08 -4.60 -2.57
C LEU A 58 10.35 -5.57 -3.73
N ALA A 59 11.61 -5.90 -4.00
CA ALA A 59 11.98 -6.88 -5.02
C ALA A 59 11.62 -8.32 -4.64
N GLN A 60 11.49 -8.62 -3.35
CA GLN A 60 11.17 -9.95 -2.83
C GLN A 60 9.66 -10.18 -2.63
N LEU A 61 8.83 -9.15 -2.77
CA LEU A 61 7.39 -9.29 -2.56
C LEU A 61 6.74 -10.10 -3.69
N GLU A 62 5.94 -11.08 -3.28
CA GLU A 62 5.03 -11.79 -4.16
C GLU A 62 3.92 -10.85 -4.65
N PRO A 63 3.27 -11.12 -5.79
CA PRO A 63 2.43 -10.12 -6.45
C PRO A 63 1.26 -9.70 -5.57
N ALA A 64 0.60 -10.63 -4.88
CA ALA A 64 -0.50 -10.29 -3.97
C ALA A 64 -0.06 -9.39 -2.81
N GLU A 65 1.15 -9.60 -2.27
CA GLU A 65 1.70 -8.79 -1.18
C GLU A 65 2.09 -7.40 -1.66
N LEU A 66 2.71 -7.32 -2.85
CA LEU A 66 3.04 -6.06 -3.50
C LEU A 66 1.78 -5.26 -3.81
N GLN A 67 0.71 -5.89 -4.29
CA GLN A 67 -0.57 -5.23 -4.59
C GLN A 67 -1.19 -4.58 -3.35
N VAL A 68 -1.27 -5.32 -2.25
CA VAL A 68 -1.75 -4.80 -0.97
C VAL A 68 -0.86 -3.65 -0.50
N ALA A 69 0.47 -3.83 -0.53
CA ALA A 69 1.42 -2.80 -0.12
C ALA A 69 1.23 -1.51 -0.92
N MET A 70 1.08 -1.59 -2.25
CA MET A 70 0.91 -0.40 -3.09
C MET A 70 -0.45 0.30 -2.91
N LEU A 71 -1.53 -0.45 -2.68
CA LEU A 71 -2.82 0.13 -2.32
C LEU A 71 -2.74 0.88 -0.98
N GLU A 72 -2.00 0.35 0.00
CA GLU A 72 -1.79 1.02 1.28
C GLU A 72 -0.88 2.25 1.15
N MET A 73 0.21 2.17 0.39
CA MET A 73 1.08 3.32 0.10
C MET A 73 0.31 4.44 -0.60
N ALA A 74 -0.60 4.09 -1.52
CA ALA A 74 -1.52 5.05 -2.12
C ALA A 74 -2.47 5.67 -1.09
N GLY A 75 -3.00 4.87 -0.16
CA GLY A 75 -3.84 5.35 0.94
C GLY A 75 -3.12 6.27 1.91
N GLN A 76 -1.81 6.09 2.08
CA GLN A 76 -0.96 6.90 2.95
C GLN A 76 -0.34 8.13 2.24
N GLY A 77 -0.55 8.27 0.93
CA GLY A 77 0.05 9.35 0.13
C GLY A 77 1.56 9.21 -0.08
N GLU A 78 2.14 8.03 0.14
CA GLU A 78 3.58 7.72 -0.02
C GLU A 78 3.95 7.55 -1.51
N THR A 79 3.82 8.67 -2.25
CA THR A 79 4.00 8.70 -3.71
C THR A 79 5.38 8.25 -4.19
N ALA A 80 6.44 8.49 -3.41
CA ALA A 80 7.79 8.05 -3.74
C ALA A 80 7.93 6.52 -3.69
N ILE A 81 7.31 5.86 -2.69
CA ILE A 81 7.33 4.40 -2.56
C ILE A 81 6.43 3.78 -3.63
N LEU A 82 5.26 4.38 -3.89
CA LEU A 82 4.35 3.91 -4.92
C LEU A 82 5.02 3.82 -6.29
N ARG A 83 5.86 4.82 -6.64
CA ARG A 83 6.66 4.79 -7.88
C ARG A 83 7.58 3.59 -8.00
N LEU A 84 8.10 3.08 -6.89
CA LEU A 84 9.02 1.93 -6.88
C LEU A 84 8.30 0.60 -7.08
N GLY A 85 6.98 0.56 -6.93
CA GLY A 85 6.16 -0.65 -7.08
C GLY A 85 5.29 -0.67 -8.32
N ILE A 86 5.33 0.36 -9.17
CA ILE A 86 4.55 0.44 -10.41
C ILE A 86 5.44 0.50 -11.64
N ARG A 87 4.93 0.02 -12.77
CA ARG A 87 5.54 0.22 -14.09
C ARG A 87 5.30 1.66 -14.54
N ASN A 88 6.33 2.30 -15.08
CA ASN A 88 6.19 3.65 -15.65
C ASN A 88 5.50 3.59 -17.03
N PRO A 89 4.49 4.44 -17.30
CA PRO A 89 3.90 4.55 -18.63
C PRO A 89 4.90 5.01 -19.68
N SER A 90 4.83 4.44 -20.89
CA SER A 90 5.71 4.78 -22.02
C SER A 90 5.59 6.23 -22.50
N ALA A 91 4.50 6.92 -22.17
CA ALA A 91 4.22 8.30 -22.58
C ALA A 91 4.82 9.37 -21.66
N GLY A 92 5.58 8.99 -20.63
CA GLY A 92 6.13 9.94 -19.65
C GLY A 92 5.07 10.56 -18.72
N THR A 93 3.81 10.12 -18.85
CA THR A 93 2.73 10.53 -17.95
C THR A 93 2.97 9.92 -16.59
N ASP A 94 3.05 10.77 -15.58
CA ASP A 94 3.15 10.36 -14.19
C ASP A 94 1.75 9.99 -13.65
N PRO A 95 1.48 8.71 -13.33
CA PRO A 95 0.15 8.30 -12.87
C PRO A 95 -0.09 8.62 -11.39
N VAL A 96 0.93 9.05 -10.65
CA VAL A 96 0.91 9.20 -9.19
C VAL A 96 0.33 10.51 -8.64
N PRO A 97 0.33 11.68 -9.33
CA PRO A 97 -0.17 12.94 -8.78
C PRO A 97 -1.59 12.87 -8.19
N PRO A 98 -2.56 12.16 -8.81
CA PRO A 98 -3.91 12.02 -8.26
C PRO A 98 -3.95 11.36 -6.86
N VAL A 99 -2.94 10.56 -6.49
CA VAL A 99 -2.87 9.89 -5.19
C VAL A 99 -2.78 10.88 -4.03
N LYS A 100 -2.19 12.07 -4.23
CA LYS A 100 -2.08 13.09 -3.17
C LYS A 100 -3.43 13.60 -2.66
N GLN A 101 -4.51 13.40 -3.41
CA GLN A 101 -5.85 13.80 -2.98
C GLN A 101 -6.48 12.77 -2.03
N ILE A 102 -5.94 11.54 -1.98
CA ILE A 102 -6.40 10.44 -1.14
C ILE A 102 -5.88 10.64 0.28
N LYS A 103 -6.80 10.60 1.24
CA LYS A 103 -6.53 10.68 2.68
C LYS A 103 -6.28 9.30 3.29
N ASN A 104 -7.03 8.30 2.83
CA ASN A 104 -6.93 6.93 3.32
C ASN A 104 -7.59 5.94 2.35
N ILE A 105 -7.10 4.70 2.34
CA ILE A 105 -7.73 3.55 1.70
C ILE A 105 -7.91 2.44 2.74
N LYS A 106 -9.10 1.85 2.80
CA LYS A 106 -9.34 0.63 3.58
C LYS A 106 -9.72 -0.50 2.66
N ILE A 107 -8.93 -1.57 2.65
CA ILE A 107 -9.25 -2.82 1.96
C ILE A 107 -10.12 -3.67 2.88
N TRP A 108 -11.30 -4.08 2.42
CA TRP A 108 -12.23 -4.89 3.20
C TRP A 108 -12.60 -6.23 2.55
N ASP A 109 -12.25 -6.41 1.29
CA ASP A 109 -12.37 -7.70 0.59
C ASP A 109 -11.32 -7.77 -0.52
N GLN A 110 -10.86 -8.97 -0.82
CA GLN A 110 -9.93 -9.24 -1.91
C GLN A 110 -10.28 -10.57 -2.58
N ARG A 111 -10.12 -10.63 -3.90
CA ARG A 111 -10.37 -11.83 -4.68
C ARG A 111 -9.30 -11.97 -5.76
N LEU A 112 -8.58 -13.08 -5.74
CA LEU A 112 -7.72 -13.46 -6.85
C LEU A 112 -8.58 -13.77 -8.07
N VAL A 113 -8.25 -13.15 -9.20
CA VAL A 113 -8.93 -13.37 -10.48
C VAL A 113 -8.10 -14.28 -11.38
N GLU A 114 -6.80 -14.00 -11.46
CA GLU A 114 -5.86 -14.76 -12.29
C GLU A 114 -4.49 -14.79 -11.60
N GLU A 115 -3.84 -15.96 -11.63
CA GLU A 115 -2.47 -16.14 -11.19
C GLU A 115 -1.73 -16.99 -12.21
N GLY A 116 -0.70 -16.41 -12.81
CA GLY A 116 0.19 -17.03 -13.76
C GLY A 116 1.65 -16.74 -13.40
N ALA A 117 2.56 -17.31 -14.17
CA ALA A 117 4.00 -17.20 -13.90
C ALA A 117 4.53 -15.76 -13.99
N ASP A 118 3.93 -14.92 -14.84
CA ASP A 118 4.36 -13.56 -15.13
C ASP A 118 3.24 -12.51 -15.00
N CYS A 119 2.05 -12.94 -14.60
CA CYS A 119 0.85 -12.10 -14.49
C CYS A 119 0.03 -12.51 -13.27
N CYS A 120 -0.40 -11.52 -12.48
CA CYS A 120 -1.33 -11.73 -11.36
C CYS A 120 -2.37 -10.63 -11.35
N ILE A 121 -3.65 -10.99 -11.37
CA ILE A 121 -4.78 -10.07 -11.36
C ILE A 121 -5.61 -10.35 -10.12
N ALA A 122 -5.84 -9.33 -9.31
CA ALA A 122 -6.76 -9.41 -8.19
C ALA A 122 -7.73 -8.22 -8.17
N GLU A 123 -8.93 -8.48 -7.66
CA GLU A 123 -9.92 -7.46 -7.37
C GLU A 123 -9.96 -7.16 -5.89
N TYR A 124 -9.91 -5.87 -5.55
CA TYR A 124 -10.00 -5.37 -4.20
C TYR A 124 -11.26 -4.54 -4.06
N LYS A 125 -12.02 -4.80 -2.99
CA LYS A 125 -13.08 -3.88 -2.59
C LYS A 125 -12.53 -2.97 -1.50
N VAL A 126 -12.55 -1.67 -1.80
CA VAL A 126 -11.90 -0.65 -0.99
C VAL A 126 -12.86 0.47 -0.63
N SER A 127 -12.61 1.10 0.50
CA SER A 127 -13.19 2.38 0.88
C SER A 127 -12.11 3.45 0.73
N VAL A 128 -12.32 4.40 -0.17
CA VAL A 128 -11.41 5.54 -0.42
C VAL A 128 -11.96 6.78 0.29
N TYR A 129 -11.09 7.48 1.00
CA TYR A 129 -11.37 8.75 1.66
C TYR A 129 -10.47 9.82 1.05
N PHE A 130 -10.97 11.03 0.87
CA PHE A 130 -10.23 12.12 0.24
C PHE A 130 -10.03 13.28 1.22
N HIS A 131 -8.97 14.07 1.01
CA HIS A 131 -8.76 15.30 1.78
C HIS A 131 -9.87 16.31 1.49
N GLY A 132 -10.35 17.00 2.53
CA GLY A 132 -11.43 18.00 2.41
C GLY A 132 -12.84 17.41 2.22
N ASP A 133 -13.00 16.09 2.30
CA ASP A 133 -14.31 15.44 2.22
C ASP A 133 -14.46 14.37 3.32
N ALA A 134 -15.64 14.33 3.93
CA ALA A 134 -16.01 13.37 4.95
C ALA A 134 -16.63 12.09 4.39
N LYS A 135 -16.99 12.07 3.10
CA LYS A 135 -17.66 10.92 2.45
C LYS A 135 -16.71 9.73 2.27
N GLU A 136 -17.27 8.54 2.44
CA GLU A 136 -16.67 7.27 2.07
C GLU A 136 -17.03 6.93 0.63
N TYR A 137 -16.03 6.60 -0.19
CA TYR A 137 -16.22 6.14 -1.57
C TYR A 137 -15.89 4.66 -1.67
N ARG A 138 -16.91 3.81 -1.76
CA ARG A 138 -16.72 2.37 -1.96
C ARG A 138 -16.44 2.08 -3.43
N LYS A 139 -15.35 1.38 -3.69
CA LYS A 139 -14.90 1.06 -5.04
C LYS A 139 -14.49 -0.40 -5.14
N LYS A 140 -14.69 -0.96 -6.32
CA LYS A 140 -14.04 -2.21 -6.74
C LYS A 140 -12.88 -1.83 -7.64
N VAL A 141 -11.67 -2.20 -7.26
CA VAL A 141 -10.43 -1.86 -7.96
C VAL A 141 -9.81 -3.16 -8.45
N THR A 142 -9.53 -3.24 -9.74
CA THR A 142 -8.74 -4.32 -10.32
C THR A 142 -7.29 -3.89 -10.35
N VAL A 143 -6.41 -4.72 -9.80
CA VAL A 143 -4.97 -4.49 -9.79
C VAL A 143 -4.30 -5.61 -10.57
N THR A 144 -3.49 -5.22 -11.54
CA THR A 144 -2.69 -6.13 -12.35
C THR A 144 -1.22 -5.97 -11.96
N SER A 145 -0.55 -7.09 -11.71
CA SER A 145 0.90 -7.16 -11.54
C SER A 145 1.51 -7.98 -12.65
N ARG A 146 2.70 -7.56 -13.09
CA ARG A 146 3.51 -8.28 -14.06
C ARG A 146 4.91 -8.51 -13.52
N TYR A 147 5.46 -9.68 -13.80
CA TYR A 147 6.85 -9.96 -13.51
C TYR A 147 7.73 -9.25 -14.54
N ASP A 148 8.68 -8.46 -14.07
CA ASP A 148 9.68 -7.82 -14.91
C ASP A 148 10.95 -8.65 -14.86
N SER A 149 11.29 -9.30 -15.98
CA SER A 149 12.45 -10.19 -16.07
C SER A 149 13.79 -9.46 -16.10
N GLN A 150 13.83 -8.17 -16.40
CA GLN A 150 15.07 -7.39 -16.36
C GLN A 150 15.40 -6.96 -14.94
N LEU A 151 14.37 -6.66 -14.15
CA LEU A 151 14.49 -6.27 -12.75
C LEU A 151 14.35 -7.45 -11.78
N GLU A 152 14.04 -8.64 -12.30
CA GLU A 152 13.81 -9.89 -11.55
C GLU A 152 12.78 -9.75 -10.42
N ARG A 153 11.72 -8.97 -10.64
CA ARG A 153 10.70 -8.68 -9.61
C ARG A 153 9.33 -8.36 -10.18
N TRP A 154 8.32 -8.42 -9.32
CA TRP A 154 6.97 -7.96 -9.63
C TRP A 154 6.87 -6.42 -9.62
N LEU A 155 6.05 -5.89 -10.52
CA LEU A 155 5.59 -4.50 -10.57
C LEU A 155 4.09 -4.46 -10.90
N LEU A 156 3.39 -3.44 -10.42
CA LEU A 156 1.99 -3.20 -10.76
C LEU A 156 1.87 -2.40 -12.05
N GLU A 157 0.85 -2.72 -12.86
CA GLU A 157 0.36 -1.78 -13.86
C GLU A 157 -0.24 -0.55 -13.17
N PRO A 158 -0.03 0.69 -13.67
CA PRO A 158 -0.45 1.91 -12.97
C PRO A 158 -1.95 2.24 -13.12
N ASP A 159 -2.70 1.49 -13.92
CA ASP A 159 -4.10 1.76 -14.26
C ASP A 159 -5.03 1.73 -13.04
N PHE A 160 -4.74 0.93 -12.02
CA PHE A 160 -5.51 0.92 -10.76
C PHE A 160 -5.59 2.29 -10.08
N ILE A 161 -4.59 3.17 -10.27
CA ILE A 161 -4.57 4.50 -9.66
C ILE A 161 -5.76 5.35 -10.16
N SER A 162 -6.08 5.24 -11.44
CA SER A 162 -7.22 5.94 -12.04
C SER A 162 -8.56 5.44 -11.48
N GLN A 163 -8.62 4.19 -11.03
CA GLN A 163 -9.81 3.61 -10.41
C GLN A 163 -10.02 4.14 -8.99
N LEU A 164 -8.94 4.51 -8.28
CA LEU A 164 -8.98 5.02 -6.90
C LEU A 164 -9.52 6.45 -6.80
N VAL A 165 -9.23 7.29 -7.80
CA VAL A 165 -9.56 8.71 -7.79
C VAL A 165 -11.04 8.96 -8.13
N ARG A 166 -11.55 10.15 -7.79
CA ARG A 166 -12.96 10.51 -8.02
C ARG A 166 -13.32 10.53 -9.50
#